data_AF-A0A430F8X9-F1
#
_entry.id   AF-A0A430F8X9-F1
#
_cell.length_a   1.000
_cell.length_b   1.000
_cell.length_c   1.000
_cell.angle_alpha   90.00
_cell.angle_beta   90.00
_cell.angle_gamma   90.00
#
_symmetry.space_group_name_H-M   'P 1'
#
loop_
_entity.id
_entity.type
_entity.pdbx_description
1 polymer ?
#
loop_
_entity_poly.entity_id
_entity_poly.type
_entity_poly.pdbx_seq_one_letter_code
_entity_poly.pdbx_strand_id
1 'polypeptide(L)'
;MTTAVDGLKERMLALSAPDGDGVLRGGAGKRVERTALAMDALARLWDEACAAVPFDVPSHGIGLAAVGSLARGQLGPCSDLDLVLIHDGRALTGARLNEFANRLWYPLWDAGLDLDHSVRTRAQCESVTDADLPAAMGWLDVRPVAGDAALIGGTAVSILERWRKAARKRLPELLDSAKARLERFGRMPYVNQPDVKESRGGLRDVVLTAALSASWLADRPHGRYDAAVERLLDVRDCIHLAAHRDTNLLLAPYQAPVAAMLGLADPTLPEDERAANSIDDLLTLLARLGRAIAFSLDATAARAEHTLVHEQPRFSFFQIMHPRAGGKREAPKFELLAPGVALHEQEVVLAPGVDASKDGGLPLRVAAAAAERGLPINTSTLANLAKSPIRYTDWDDGSRADFIRLLASGDRLLGVWEEIDFVGIPNRWMPEWAAIRNRPSASAAHRYTIDRHMIAVTSQLERGSYDDGHYAALLLAGLLHDIGKRPRVADHAREGGRHARAVLERMGFAGPIVHMATLLVREHLSLSEFSTSRNPNDPKAGEELAARVEGDPTLLDMLFDLTKADMSSLGATSGERISGQVGWSRWSAQLVTAMAANAHAAIVGRG
;
A
#
# COMPACT_ATOMS: atom_id res chain seq x y z
N MET A 1 45.46 8.51 9.59
CA MET A 1 45.43 7.05 9.44
C MET A 1 44.18 6.73 8.67
N THR A 2 44.23 5.82 7.70
CA THR A 2 43.02 5.31 7.08
C THR A 2 42.23 4.52 8.13
N THR A 3 40.98 4.88 8.38
CA THR A 3 40.11 4.20 9.35
C THR A 3 39.51 2.93 8.74
N ALA A 4 39.13 1.96 9.57
CA ALA A 4 38.52 0.71 9.15
C ALA A 4 37.25 0.85 8.27
N VAL A 5 36.63 2.03 8.30
CA VAL A 5 35.41 2.37 7.55
C VAL A 5 35.66 3.19 6.29
N ASP A 6 36.93 3.53 5.99
CA ASP A 6 37.28 4.20 4.74
C ASP A 6 36.90 3.34 3.53
N GLY A 7 36.19 3.93 2.58
CA GLY A 7 35.71 3.23 1.40
C GLY A 7 34.62 2.18 1.66
N LEU A 8 34.05 2.12 2.88
CA LEU A 8 33.06 1.10 3.22
C LEU A 8 31.81 1.20 2.34
N LYS A 9 31.35 2.43 2.05
CA LYS A 9 30.20 2.68 1.18
C LYS A 9 30.43 2.15 -0.23
N GLU A 10 31.57 2.44 -0.83
CA GLU A 10 31.96 1.97 -2.16
C GLU A 10 32.05 0.45 -2.22
N ARG A 11 32.59 -0.17 -1.16
CA ARG A 11 32.68 -1.63 -1.05
C ARG A 11 31.31 -2.28 -0.90
N MET A 12 30.41 -1.70 -0.12
CA MET A 12 29.01 -2.17 -0.02
C MET A 12 28.28 -2.03 -1.36
N LEU A 13 28.49 -0.93 -2.09
CA LEU A 13 27.95 -0.75 -3.44
C LEU A 13 28.52 -1.78 -4.42
N ALA A 14 29.82 -2.06 -4.36
CA ALA A 14 30.45 -3.07 -5.21
C ALA A 14 29.87 -4.48 -4.98
N LEU A 15 29.65 -4.88 -3.72
CA LEU A 15 28.96 -6.13 -3.37
C LEU A 15 27.49 -6.16 -3.82
N SER A 16 26.90 -4.99 -4.08
CA SER A 16 25.51 -4.85 -4.53
C SER A 16 25.35 -4.88 -6.04
N ALA A 17 26.45 -4.83 -6.81
CA ALA A 17 26.39 -4.69 -8.25
C ALA A 17 25.53 -5.81 -8.89
N PRO A 18 24.68 -5.49 -9.88
CA PRO A 18 24.06 -6.50 -10.71
C PRO A 18 25.11 -7.38 -11.40
N ASP A 19 24.69 -8.55 -11.88
CA ASP A 19 25.58 -9.45 -12.60
C ASP A 19 25.96 -8.83 -13.98
N GLY A 20 26.86 -9.47 -14.74
CA GLY A 20 27.37 -8.91 -15.99
C GLY A 20 26.31 -8.64 -17.08
N ASP A 21 25.12 -9.23 -16.96
CA ASP A 21 23.96 -8.98 -17.82
C ASP A 21 23.02 -7.88 -17.30
N GLY A 22 23.39 -7.21 -16.21
CA GLY A 22 22.63 -6.13 -15.59
C GLY A 22 21.53 -6.61 -14.63
N VAL A 23 21.37 -7.92 -14.41
CA VAL A 23 20.34 -8.48 -13.52
C VAL A 23 20.90 -8.76 -12.12
N LEU A 24 20.19 -8.32 -11.09
CA LEU A 24 20.49 -8.59 -9.69
C LEU A 24 20.03 -10.00 -9.31
N ARG A 25 20.97 -10.95 -9.26
CA ARG A 25 20.73 -12.29 -8.69
C ARG A 25 21.35 -12.42 -7.30
N GLY A 26 20.82 -13.37 -6.52
CA GLY A 26 21.36 -13.71 -5.21
C GLY A 26 21.27 -12.58 -4.17
N GLY A 27 20.22 -11.74 -4.23
CA GLY A 27 20.08 -10.56 -3.37
C GLY A 27 20.23 -10.86 -1.87
N ALA A 28 19.67 -11.97 -1.40
CA ALA A 28 19.83 -12.42 -0.01
C ALA A 28 21.30 -12.68 0.37
N GLY A 29 22.07 -13.32 -0.51
CA GLY A 29 23.51 -13.54 -0.30
C GLY A 29 24.29 -12.23 -0.28
N LYS A 30 24.01 -11.33 -1.23
CA LYS A 30 24.62 -9.98 -1.27
C LYS A 30 24.31 -9.19 0.00
N ARG A 31 23.09 -9.25 0.54
CA ARG A 31 22.72 -8.65 1.84
C ARG A 31 23.55 -9.21 2.99
N VAL A 32 23.71 -10.54 3.07
CA VAL A 32 24.53 -11.20 4.10
C VAL A 32 25.99 -10.74 4.03
N GLU A 33 26.58 -10.70 2.83
CA GLU A 33 27.96 -10.25 2.63
C GLU A 33 28.15 -8.78 3.02
N ARG A 34 27.21 -7.90 2.64
CA ARG A 34 27.24 -6.48 3.05
C ARG A 34 27.14 -6.32 4.56
N THR A 35 26.23 -7.04 5.20
CA THR A 35 26.10 -7.02 6.65
C THR A 35 27.38 -7.50 7.33
N ALA A 36 27.97 -8.61 6.88
CA ALA A 36 29.22 -9.11 7.44
C ALA A 36 30.35 -8.08 7.28
N LEU A 37 30.48 -7.50 6.08
CA LEU A 37 31.45 -6.45 5.80
C LEU A 37 31.29 -5.23 6.74
N ALA A 38 30.06 -4.75 6.93
CA ALA A 38 29.77 -3.61 7.79
C ALA A 38 30.05 -3.94 9.26
N MET A 39 29.58 -5.09 9.76
CA MET A 39 29.83 -5.53 11.13
C MET A 39 31.33 -5.66 11.43
N ASP A 40 32.09 -6.25 10.51
CA ASP A 40 33.55 -6.40 10.65
C ASP A 40 34.28 -5.05 10.63
N ALA A 41 33.84 -4.12 9.78
CA ALA A 41 34.40 -2.77 9.73
C ALA A 41 34.12 -1.98 11.02
N LEU A 42 32.91 -2.09 11.56
CA LEU A 42 32.52 -1.45 12.81
C LEU A 42 33.27 -2.05 14.03
N ALA A 43 33.51 -3.37 14.04
CA ALA A 43 34.31 -4.00 15.09
C ALA A 43 35.77 -3.52 15.07
N ARG A 44 36.38 -3.38 13.88
CA ARG A 44 37.72 -2.79 13.77
C ARG A 44 37.75 -1.31 14.12
N LEU A 45 36.71 -0.55 13.75
CA LEU A 45 36.57 0.86 14.14
C LEU A 45 36.48 1.02 15.66
N TRP A 46 35.81 0.09 16.35
CA TRP A 46 35.81 0.05 17.80
C TRP A 46 37.22 -0.07 18.37
N ASP A 47 38.03 -1.00 17.85
CA ASP A 47 39.42 -1.18 18.29
C ASP A 47 40.28 0.07 18.01
N GLU A 48 40.11 0.70 16.85
CA GLU A 48 40.74 1.98 16.51
C GLU A 48 40.34 3.10 17.48
N ALA A 49 39.05 3.19 17.83
CA ALA A 49 38.54 4.18 18.77
C ALA A 49 39.09 3.95 20.19
N CYS A 50 39.19 2.69 20.63
CA CYS A 50 39.83 2.33 21.90
C CYS A 50 41.30 2.74 21.93
N ALA A 51 42.05 2.57 20.84
CA ALA A 51 43.45 2.96 20.75
C ALA A 51 43.65 4.49 20.63
N ALA A 52 42.66 5.22 20.14
CA ALA A 52 42.74 6.65 19.86
C ALA A 52 42.42 7.55 21.07
N VAL A 53 41.77 7.03 22.11
CA VAL A 53 41.47 7.78 23.34
C VAL A 53 42.62 7.69 24.34
N PRO A 54 42.87 8.73 25.16
CA PRO A 54 43.99 8.76 26.10
C PRO A 54 43.71 7.99 27.42
N PHE A 55 42.66 7.18 27.46
CA PHE A 55 42.22 6.44 28.64
C PHE A 55 41.83 5.01 28.25
N ASP A 56 41.93 4.09 29.20
CA ASP A 56 41.52 2.70 29.00
C ASP A 56 39.99 2.59 28.86
N VAL A 57 39.54 1.86 27.84
CA VAL A 57 38.11 1.56 27.62
C VAL A 57 37.87 0.16 28.15
N PRO A 58 37.10 0.00 29.25
CA PRO A 58 36.89 -1.31 29.86
C PRO A 58 36.21 -2.29 28.90
N SER A 59 36.58 -3.57 28.99
CA SER A 59 35.93 -4.66 28.24
C SER A 59 34.52 -5.00 28.72
N HIS A 60 34.10 -4.43 29.86
CA HIS A 60 32.79 -4.61 30.48
C HIS A 60 32.13 -3.27 30.78
N GLY A 61 30.79 -3.23 30.78
CA GLY A 61 30.02 -2.03 31.12
C GLY A 61 29.90 -1.01 29.99
N ILE A 62 30.45 -1.28 28.80
CA ILE A 62 30.21 -0.53 27.56
C ILE A 62 30.26 -1.46 26.34
N GLY A 63 29.35 -1.28 25.38
CA GLY A 63 29.33 -2.09 24.16
C GLY A 63 28.57 -1.42 23.02
N LEU A 64 29.02 -1.67 21.79
CA LEU A 64 28.40 -1.22 20.55
C LEU A 64 27.48 -2.32 20.00
N ALA A 65 26.21 -1.96 19.75
CA ALA A 65 25.22 -2.84 19.18
C ALA A 65 24.70 -2.30 17.84
N ALA A 66 24.44 -3.21 16.91
CA ALA A 66 23.64 -2.96 15.73
C ALA A 66 22.18 -3.26 16.03
N VAL A 67 21.27 -2.44 15.52
CA VAL A 67 19.82 -2.67 15.57
C VAL A 67 19.23 -2.66 14.15
N GLY A 68 17.91 -2.83 14.03
CA GLY A 68 17.24 -2.58 12.76
C GLY A 68 17.71 -3.45 11.59
N SER A 69 17.91 -2.84 10.42
CA SER A 69 18.18 -3.59 9.18
C SER A 69 19.54 -4.29 9.20
N LEU A 70 20.55 -3.67 9.84
CA LEU A 70 21.88 -4.23 10.02
C LEU A 70 21.83 -5.48 10.91
N ALA A 71 21.12 -5.41 12.04
CA ALA A 71 20.95 -6.55 12.94
C ALA A 71 20.18 -7.71 12.29
N ARG A 72 19.23 -7.42 11.39
CA ARG A 72 18.49 -8.46 10.63
C ARG A 72 19.28 -9.12 9.51
N GLY A 73 20.46 -8.61 9.14
CA GLY A 73 21.14 -9.06 7.93
C GLY A 73 20.45 -8.61 6.64
N GLN A 74 19.72 -7.49 6.71
CA GLN A 74 18.91 -6.94 5.61
C GLN A 74 19.46 -5.59 5.12
N LEU A 75 20.76 -5.33 5.30
CA LEU A 75 21.38 -4.07 4.94
C LEU A 75 21.30 -3.82 3.43
N GLY A 76 20.67 -2.70 3.05
CA GLY A 76 20.59 -2.27 1.65
C GLY A 76 21.90 -1.65 1.15
N PRO A 77 22.07 -1.49 -0.18
CA PRO A 77 23.30 -0.95 -0.78
C PRO A 77 23.71 0.42 -0.24
N CYS A 78 22.71 1.28 -0.03
CA CYS A 78 22.87 2.65 0.44
C CYS A 78 22.22 2.88 1.81
N SER A 79 21.81 1.82 2.53
CA SER A 79 21.08 1.99 3.80
C SER A 79 21.96 2.65 4.86
N ASP A 80 21.30 3.43 5.72
CA ASP A 80 21.87 3.88 6.98
C ASP A 80 22.31 2.72 7.90
N LEU A 81 23.25 3.02 8.79
CA LEU A 81 23.67 2.14 9.87
C LEU A 81 22.95 2.53 11.16
N ASP A 82 22.12 1.64 11.70
CA ASP A 82 21.44 1.85 12.98
C ASP A 82 22.31 1.31 14.14
N LEU A 83 22.94 2.21 14.92
CA LEU A 83 23.90 1.84 15.98
C LEU A 83 23.50 2.36 17.37
N VAL A 84 23.75 1.56 18.39
CA VAL A 84 23.55 1.96 19.80
C VAL A 84 24.80 1.66 20.61
N LEU A 85 25.38 2.69 21.21
CA LEU A 85 26.42 2.55 22.23
C LEU A 85 25.76 2.44 23.61
N ILE A 86 25.79 1.23 24.18
CA ILE A 86 25.17 0.91 25.47
C ILE A 86 26.23 0.99 26.56
N HIS A 87 25.93 1.64 27.68
CA HIS A 87 26.83 1.70 28.84
C HIS A 87 26.11 1.51 30.18
N ASP A 88 26.83 1.14 31.24
CA ASP A 88 26.28 0.93 32.59
C ASP A 88 26.25 2.20 33.46
N GLY A 89 26.81 3.31 32.95
CA GLY A 89 26.94 4.60 33.63
C GLY A 89 28.09 4.69 34.63
N ARG A 90 28.90 3.64 34.76
CA ARG A 90 30.01 3.54 35.72
C ARG A 90 31.36 3.28 35.04
N ALA A 91 31.36 2.56 33.92
CA ALA A 91 32.57 2.20 33.19
C ALA A 91 33.36 3.41 32.69
N LEU A 92 32.66 4.44 32.19
CA LEU A 92 33.25 5.72 31.76
C LEU A 92 32.49 6.90 32.35
N THR A 93 33.22 7.98 32.68
CA THR A 93 32.61 9.27 33.03
C THR A 93 31.95 9.88 31.79
N GLY A 94 30.98 10.79 31.97
CA GLY A 94 30.25 11.39 30.84
C GLY A 94 31.16 12.08 29.81
N ALA A 95 32.23 12.75 30.25
CA ALA A 95 33.20 13.37 29.35
C ALA A 95 33.99 12.34 28.53
N ARG A 96 34.48 11.28 29.17
CA ARG A 96 35.22 10.19 28.50
C ARG A 96 34.32 9.40 27.57
N LEU A 97 33.08 9.13 27.98
CA LEU A 97 32.09 8.47 27.12
C LEU A 97 31.81 9.28 25.85
N ASN A 98 31.65 10.60 25.98
CA ASN A 98 31.42 11.47 24.83
C ASN A 98 32.65 11.52 23.90
N GLU A 99 33.85 11.59 24.46
CA GLU A 99 35.09 11.55 23.68
C GLU A 99 35.23 10.22 22.92
N PHE A 100 34.96 9.10 23.58
CA PHE A 100 34.97 7.77 22.95
C PHE A 100 33.89 7.63 21.88
N ALA A 101 32.66 8.07 22.15
CA ALA A 101 31.56 8.05 21.19
C ALA A 101 31.91 8.83 19.91
N ASN A 102 32.51 10.02 20.06
CA ASN A 102 32.96 10.83 18.93
C ASN A 102 34.03 10.11 18.07
N ARG A 103 34.89 9.28 18.68
CA ARG A 103 35.86 8.46 17.96
C ARG A 103 35.22 7.32 17.16
N LEU A 104 33.97 6.94 17.46
CA LEU A 104 33.19 6.01 16.65
C LEU A 104 32.40 6.74 15.56
N TRP A 105 31.76 7.86 15.88
CA TRP A 105 30.81 8.49 14.96
C TRP A 105 31.45 9.34 13.86
N TYR A 106 32.46 10.15 14.17
CA TYR A 106 33.09 11.01 13.17
C TYR A 106 33.69 10.24 11.99
N PRO A 107 34.42 9.12 12.20
CA PRO A 107 34.93 8.32 11.08
C PRO A 107 33.83 7.78 10.15
N LEU A 108 32.66 7.44 10.69
CA LEU A 108 31.53 6.97 9.86
C LEU A 108 30.97 8.09 8.98
N TRP A 109 30.79 9.29 9.54
CA TRP A 109 30.35 10.45 8.77
C TRP A 109 31.39 10.91 7.75
N ASP A 110 32.67 10.93 8.13
CA ASP A 110 33.78 11.30 7.25
C ASP A 110 33.91 10.32 6.07
N ALA A 111 33.56 9.04 6.28
CA ALA A 111 33.45 8.02 5.23
C ALA A 111 32.17 8.13 4.36
N GLY A 112 31.33 9.13 4.60
CA GLY A 112 30.12 9.39 3.81
C GLY A 112 28.97 8.40 4.06
N LEU A 113 28.98 7.70 5.20
CA LEU A 113 27.91 6.79 5.62
C LEU A 113 26.80 7.57 6.34
N ASP A 114 25.56 7.20 6.03
CA ASP A 114 24.40 7.65 6.79
C ASP A 114 24.30 6.83 8.10
N LEU A 115 24.03 7.50 9.21
CA LEU A 115 24.12 6.93 10.56
C LEU A 115 22.94 7.41 11.42
N ASP A 116 22.11 6.47 11.87
CA ASP A 116 21.22 6.67 13.03
C ASP A 116 21.91 6.08 14.25
N HIS A 117 22.22 6.92 15.24
CA HIS A 117 22.98 6.48 16.41
C HIS A 117 22.42 7.02 17.73
N SER A 118 22.67 6.28 18.81
CA SER A 118 22.38 6.74 20.16
C SER A 118 23.38 6.21 21.18
N VAL A 119 23.62 7.00 22.23
CA VAL A 119 24.41 6.60 23.40
C VAL A 119 23.48 6.55 24.60
N ARG A 120 23.28 5.36 25.18
CA ARG A 120 22.23 5.13 26.19
C ARG A 120 22.66 4.14 27.25
N THR A 121 22.18 4.34 28.47
CA THR A 121 22.16 3.29 29.49
C THR A 121 21.06 2.28 29.21
N ARG A 122 21.14 1.08 29.79
CA ARG A 122 20.04 0.09 29.74
C ARG A 122 18.69 0.70 30.14
N ALA A 123 18.65 1.48 31.21
CA ALA A 123 17.42 2.12 31.69
C ALA A 123 16.87 3.14 30.67
N GLN A 124 17.74 3.87 29.97
CA GLN A 124 17.33 4.80 28.92
C GLN A 124 16.83 4.06 27.68
N CYS A 125 17.46 2.95 27.28
CA CYS A 125 16.95 2.10 26.18
C CYS A 125 15.55 1.60 26.50
N GLU A 126 15.36 1.04 27.70
CA GLU A 126 14.06 0.56 28.19
C GLU A 126 13.01 1.69 28.18
N SER A 127 13.35 2.87 28.73
CA SER A 127 12.45 4.03 28.78
C SER A 127 12.03 4.53 27.40
N VAL A 128 12.92 4.56 26.42
CA VAL A 128 12.59 4.98 25.05
C VAL A 128 11.66 3.97 24.40
N THR A 129 11.92 2.67 24.57
CA THR A 129 11.06 1.62 23.99
C THR A 129 9.67 1.52 24.62
N ASP A 130 9.55 1.90 25.90
CA ASP A 130 8.25 1.95 26.58
C ASP A 130 7.37 3.08 26.02
N ALA A 131 7.97 4.19 25.57
CA ALA A 131 7.27 5.38 25.09
C ALA A 131 7.08 5.43 23.56
N ASP A 132 8.03 4.88 22.79
CA ASP A 132 8.08 5.00 21.33
C ASP A 132 8.01 3.63 20.64
N LEU A 133 6.98 3.45 19.81
CA LEU A 133 6.71 2.19 19.11
C LEU A 133 7.76 1.88 18.03
N PRO A 134 8.08 2.81 17.10
CA PRO A 134 9.25 2.72 16.22
C PRO A 134 10.52 2.25 16.91
N ALA A 135 10.89 2.87 18.04
CA ALA A 135 12.06 2.47 18.80
C ALA A 135 11.93 1.02 19.30
N ALA A 136 10.81 0.66 19.94
CA ALA A 136 10.56 -0.70 20.42
C ALA A 136 10.71 -1.76 19.32
N MET A 137 10.21 -1.47 18.11
CA MET A 137 10.33 -2.36 16.96
C MET A 137 11.78 -2.51 16.48
N GLY A 138 12.58 -1.43 16.50
CA GLY A 138 14.01 -1.49 16.17
C GLY A 138 14.80 -2.41 17.09
N TRP A 139 14.41 -2.49 18.36
CA TRP A 139 15.02 -3.35 19.39
C TRP A 139 14.57 -4.82 19.36
N LEU A 140 13.66 -5.20 18.46
CA LEU A 140 13.31 -6.62 18.27
C LEU A 140 14.48 -7.42 17.68
N ASP A 141 15.35 -6.74 16.93
CA ASP A 141 16.55 -7.31 16.33
C ASP A 141 17.77 -6.53 16.83
N VAL A 142 18.58 -7.18 17.66
CA VAL A 142 19.80 -6.58 18.22
C VAL A 142 20.95 -7.55 18.05
N ARG A 143 22.08 -7.07 17.54
CA ARG A 143 23.32 -7.85 17.45
C ARG A 143 24.49 -7.09 18.08
N PRO A 144 25.26 -7.73 18.99
CA PRO A 144 26.52 -7.16 19.45
C PRO A 144 27.49 -6.96 18.27
N VAL A 145 28.12 -5.80 18.22
CA VAL A 145 29.21 -5.47 17.28
C VAL A 145 30.55 -5.62 17.98
N ALA A 146 30.73 -4.93 19.12
CA ALA A 146 31.97 -4.92 19.89
C ALA A 146 31.73 -4.52 21.36
N GLY A 147 32.73 -4.73 22.21
CA GLY A 147 32.66 -4.47 23.65
C GLY A 147 31.85 -5.52 24.43
N ASP A 148 31.12 -5.09 25.46
CA ASP A 148 30.41 -5.97 26.38
C ASP A 148 29.14 -6.59 25.75
N ALA A 149 29.31 -7.76 25.13
CA ALA A 149 28.21 -8.52 24.53
C ALA A 149 27.15 -8.98 25.57
N ALA A 150 27.53 -9.17 26.84
CA ALA A 150 26.61 -9.57 27.89
C ALA A 150 25.69 -8.41 28.30
N LEU A 151 26.22 -7.18 28.36
CA LEU A 151 25.43 -5.97 28.57
C LEU A 151 24.41 -5.76 27.42
N ILE A 152 24.85 -5.93 26.18
CA ILE A 152 23.99 -5.78 24.99
C ILE A 152 22.88 -6.85 25.01
N GLY A 153 23.26 -8.12 25.15
CA GLY A 153 22.30 -9.24 25.21
C GLY A 153 21.31 -9.11 26.37
N GLY A 154 21.78 -8.73 27.56
CA GLY A 154 20.94 -8.50 28.72
C GLY A 154 19.97 -7.32 28.53
N THR A 155 20.38 -6.27 27.82
CA THR A 155 19.49 -5.14 27.47
C THR A 155 18.42 -5.56 26.45
N ALA A 156 18.80 -6.29 25.41
CA ALA A 156 17.88 -6.78 24.38
C ALA A 156 16.83 -7.75 24.97
N VAL A 157 17.24 -8.69 25.83
CA VAL A 157 16.32 -9.60 26.53
C VAL A 157 15.35 -8.82 27.42
N SER A 158 15.85 -7.84 28.18
CA SER A 158 15.03 -6.99 29.05
C SER A 158 13.93 -6.25 28.27
N ILE A 159 14.28 -5.65 27.14
CA ILE A 159 13.34 -4.93 26.27
C ILE A 159 12.33 -5.90 25.66
N LEU A 160 12.76 -7.07 25.19
CA LEU A 160 11.86 -8.08 24.64
C LEU A 160 10.85 -8.59 25.69
N GLU A 161 11.28 -8.79 26.93
CA GLU A 161 10.39 -9.15 28.04
C GLU A 161 9.37 -8.05 28.35
N ARG A 162 9.82 -6.78 28.37
CA ARG A 162 8.93 -5.63 28.52
C ARG A 162 7.93 -5.54 27.38
N TRP A 163 8.38 -5.72 26.14
CA TRP A 163 7.54 -5.78 24.95
C TRP A 163 6.46 -6.84 25.09
N ARG A 164 6.82 -8.09 25.44
CA ARG A 164 5.87 -9.19 25.65
C ARG A 164 4.85 -8.88 26.74
N LYS A 165 5.28 -8.29 27.86
CA LYS A 165 4.39 -7.87 28.96
C LYS A 165 3.42 -6.77 28.52
N ALA A 166 3.88 -5.82 27.69
CA ALA A 166 3.09 -4.69 27.23
C ALA A 166 2.26 -4.96 25.96
N ALA A 167 2.59 -6.00 25.19
CA ALA A 167 2.06 -6.22 23.85
C ALA A 167 0.53 -6.26 23.79
N ARG A 168 -0.13 -6.88 24.78
CA ARG A 168 -1.59 -6.90 24.85
C ARG A 168 -2.20 -5.49 24.94
N LYS A 169 -1.57 -4.60 25.71
CA LYS A 169 -2.00 -3.21 25.89
C LYS A 169 -1.62 -2.34 24.68
N ARG A 170 -0.49 -2.65 24.03
CA ARG A 170 0.04 -1.89 22.90
C ARG A 170 -0.42 -2.41 21.53
N LEU A 171 -1.17 -3.50 21.47
CA LEU A 171 -1.71 -4.03 20.21
C LEU A 171 -2.54 -2.99 19.45
N PRO A 172 -3.45 -2.22 20.08
CA PRO A 172 -4.15 -1.15 19.39
C PRO A 172 -3.21 -0.10 18.79
N GLU A 173 -2.15 0.29 19.50
CA GLU A 173 -1.14 1.25 18.98
C GLU A 173 -0.44 0.73 17.71
N LEU A 174 -0.11 -0.57 17.65
CA LEU A 174 0.46 -1.21 16.46
C LEU A 174 -0.49 -1.16 15.26
N LEU A 175 -1.76 -1.49 15.49
CA LEU A 175 -2.77 -1.55 14.45
C LEU A 175 -3.14 -0.15 13.95
N ASP A 176 -3.24 0.82 14.85
CA ASP A 176 -3.47 2.22 14.50
C ASP A 176 -2.28 2.82 13.75
N SER A 177 -1.05 2.41 14.07
CA SER A 177 0.13 2.76 13.26
C SER A 177 0.01 2.23 11.83
N ALA A 178 -0.51 1.01 11.63
CA ALA A 178 -0.75 0.47 10.29
C ALA A 178 -1.84 1.24 9.53
N LYS A 179 -2.92 1.63 10.21
CA LYS A 179 -4.01 2.45 9.64
C LYS A 179 -3.52 3.83 9.22
N ALA A 180 -2.78 4.52 10.10
CA ALA A 180 -2.23 5.85 9.80
C ALA A 180 -1.28 5.83 8.58
N ARG A 181 -0.49 4.76 8.41
CA ARG A 181 0.35 4.59 7.21
C ARG A 181 -0.48 4.31 5.97
N LEU A 182 -1.53 3.49 6.05
CA LEU A 182 -2.44 3.25 4.94
C LEU A 182 -3.06 4.56 4.43
N GLU A 183 -3.54 5.42 5.33
CA GLU A 183 -4.12 6.72 4.97
C GLU A 183 -3.10 7.64 4.29
N ARG A 184 -1.86 7.66 4.79
CA ARG A 184 -0.81 8.56 4.29
C ARG A 184 -0.15 8.08 2.99
N PHE A 185 0.22 6.80 2.93
CA PHE A 185 1.05 6.22 1.86
C PHE A 185 0.26 5.35 0.89
N GLY A 186 -1.01 5.05 1.19
CA GLY A 186 -1.84 4.16 0.38
C GLY A 186 -1.40 2.70 0.42
N ARG A 187 -2.06 1.87 -0.39
CA ARG A 187 -1.67 0.47 -0.60
C ARG A 187 -0.71 0.37 -1.76
N MET A 188 0.39 -0.34 -1.56
CA MET A 188 1.42 -0.54 -2.59
C MET A 188 0.86 -1.08 -3.93
N PRO A 189 -0.15 -1.98 -3.97
CA PRO A 189 -0.73 -2.45 -5.24
C PRO A 189 -1.41 -1.37 -6.10
N TYR A 190 -1.81 -0.24 -5.52
CA TYR A 190 -2.66 0.73 -6.19
C TYR A 190 -1.99 2.09 -6.43
N VAL A 191 -0.72 2.23 -6.07
CA VAL A 191 0.04 3.47 -6.20
C VAL A 191 1.10 3.29 -7.29
N ASN A 192 1.19 4.24 -8.22
CA ASN A 192 2.15 4.16 -9.35
C ASN A 192 3.60 4.35 -8.89
N GLN A 193 3.83 5.18 -7.88
CA GLN A 193 5.15 5.48 -7.33
C GLN A 193 5.16 5.24 -5.82
N PRO A 194 5.07 3.97 -5.37
CA PRO A 194 4.92 3.64 -3.96
C PRO A 194 6.22 3.86 -3.19
N ASP A 195 6.09 4.11 -1.89
CA ASP A 195 7.19 3.92 -0.94
C ASP A 195 7.18 2.45 -0.49
N VAL A 196 8.15 1.66 -0.95
CA VAL A 196 8.17 0.21 -0.69
C VAL A 196 8.41 -0.14 0.78
N LYS A 197 8.81 0.84 1.60
CA LYS A 197 8.98 0.69 3.05
C LYS A 197 7.69 1.05 3.78
N GLU A 198 7.10 2.20 3.50
CA GLU A 198 6.00 2.77 4.31
C GLU A 198 4.58 2.47 3.78
N SER A 199 4.38 2.21 2.49
CA SER A 199 3.07 1.85 1.93
C SER A 199 2.53 0.55 2.55
N ARG A 200 1.20 0.40 2.62
CA ARG A 200 0.55 -0.83 3.09
C ARG A 200 0.96 -2.01 2.18
N GLY A 201 1.42 -3.10 2.80
CA GLY A 201 2.08 -4.23 2.13
C GLY A 201 3.60 -4.06 1.97
N GLY A 202 4.19 -2.99 2.50
CA GLY A 202 5.62 -2.69 2.44
C GLY A 202 6.44 -3.27 3.60
N LEU A 203 7.72 -2.90 3.66
CA LEU A 203 8.67 -3.44 4.65
C LEU A 203 8.30 -3.08 6.11
N ARG A 204 7.62 -1.97 6.36
CA ARG A 204 7.16 -1.63 7.73
C ARG A 204 6.08 -2.61 8.23
N ASP A 205 5.25 -3.14 7.34
CA ASP A 205 4.26 -4.18 7.68
C ASP A 205 4.95 -5.52 8.01
N VAL A 206 6.10 -5.79 7.41
CA VAL A 206 6.96 -6.94 7.78
C VAL A 206 7.46 -6.79 9.21
N VAL A 207 7.92 -5.59 9.59
CA VAL A 207 8.36 -5.29 10.97
C VAL A 207 7.20 -5.41 11.96
N LEU A 208 6.00 -4.92 11.63
CA LEU A 208 4.82 -5.12 12.48
C LEU A 208 4.47 -6.59 12.68
N THR A 209 4.52 -7.39 11.61
CA THR A 209 4.27 -8.83 11.67
C THR A 209 5.28 -9.52 12.59
N ALA A 210 6.56 -9.13 12.50
CA ALA A 210 7.61 -9.63 13.39
C ALA A 210 7.35 -9.21 14.85
N ALA A 211 6.89 -7.98 15.09
CA ALA A 211 6.54 -7.48 16.43
C ALA A 211 5.39 -8.27 17.07
N LEU A 212 4.35 -8.58 16.30
CA LEU A 212 3.22 -9.43 16.71
C LEU A 212 3.66 -10.87 16.98
N SER A 213 4.62 -11.37 16.22
CA SER A 213 5.17 -12.72 16.43
C SER A 213 6.04 -12.78 17.69
N ALA A 214 6.89 -11.76 17.88
CA ALA A 214 7.79 -11.65 19.02
C ALA A 214 7.05 -11.50 20.37
N SER A 215 5.80 -11.00 20.33
CA SER A 215 4.93 -10.87 21.50
C SER A 215 4.23 -12.17 21.93
N TRP A 216 4.32 -13.25 21.14
CA TRP A 216 3.59 -14.51 21.33
C TRP A 216 2.06 -14.39 21.23
N LEU A 217 1.54 -13.29 20.67
CA LEU A 217 0.10 -13.16 20.44
C LEU A 217 -0.38 -13.91 19.19
N ALA A 218 0.51 -14.12 18.23
CA ALA A 218 0.24 -14.86 17.00
C ALA A 218 1.53 -15.49 16.45
N ASP A 219 1.38 -16.55 15.64
CA ASP A 219 2.51 -17.17 14.95
C ASP A 219 2.97 -16.35 13.76
N ARG A 220 4.28 -16.41 13.47
CA ARG A 220 4.87 -15.80 12.28
C ARG A 220 4.36 -16.54 11.02
N PRO A 221 3.90 -15.80 10.00
CA PRO A 221 3.57 -16.41 8.71
C PRO A 221 4.84 -16.92 7.98
N HIS A 222 4.69 -17.99 7.20
CA HIS A 222 5.80 -18.65 6.51
C HIS A 222 5.51 -18.90 5.01
N GLY A 223 6.56 -19.24 4.26
CA GLY A 223 6.45 -19.73 2.88
C GLY A 223 6.21 -18.60 1.88
N ARG A 224 4.98 -18.43 1.39
CA ARG A 224 4.64 -17.36 0.43
C ARG A 224 4.96 -15.97 0.98
N TYR A 225 4.80 -15.79 2.28
CA TYR A 225 5.17 -14.56 2.97
C TYR A 225 6.69 -14.32 2.92
N ASP A 226 7.50 -15.31 3.29
CA ASP A 226 8.96 -15.16 3.30
C ASP A 226 9.51 -14.87 1.90
N ALA A 227 9.00 -15.57 0.88
CA ALA A 227 9.36 -15.31 -0.52
C ALA A 227 8.98 -13.88 -0.96
N ALA A 228 7.83 -13.36 -0.49
CA ALA A 228 7.41 -12.00 -0.80
C ALA A 228 8.31 -10.95 -0.12
N VAL A 229 8.70 -11.18 1.14
CA VAL A 229 9.63 -10.31 1.87
C VAL A 229 10.98 -10.26 1.18
N GLU A 230 11.57 -11.41 0.87
CA GLU A 230 12.88 -11.45 0.20
C GLU A 230 12.86 -10.77 -1.17
N ARG A 231 11.80 -10.99 -1.96
CA ARG A 231 11.68 -10.33 -3.26
C ARG A 231 11.44 -8.82 -3.13
N LEU A 232 10.75 -8.35 -2.10
CA LEU A 232 10.57 -6.91 -1.86
C LEU A 232 11.89 -6.25 -1.41
N LEU A 233 12.72 -6.96 -0.64
CA LEU A 233 14.07 -6.50 -0.31
C LEU A 233 14.96 -6.38 -1.57
N ASP A 234 14.84 -7.30 -2.52
CA ASP A 234 15.52 -7.17 -3.82
C ASP A 234 15.06 -5.92 -4.57
N VAL A 235 13.75 -5.62 -4.57
CA VAL A 235 13.23 -4.39 -5.19
C VAL A 235 13.82 -3.15 -4.52
N ARG A 236 13.85 -3.10 -3.18
CA ARG A 236 14.46 -1.99 -2.44
C ARG A 236 15.94 -1.83 -2.79
N ASP A 237 16.68 -2.92 -2.82
CA ASP A 237 18.11 -2.90 -3.18
C ASP A 237 18.30 -2.34 -4.60
N CYS A 238 17.47 -2.74 -5.56
CA CYS A 238 17.46 -2.15 -6.91
C CYS A 238 17.10 -0.65 -6.90
N ILE A 239 16.16 -0.19 -6.07
CA ILE A 239 15.84 1.25 -5.94
C ILE A 239 17.07 2.03 -5.44
N HIS A 240 17.76 1.51 -4.43
CA HIS A 240 18.97 2.16 -3.89
C HIS A 240 20.07 2.26 -4.95
N LEU A 241 20.23 1.22 -5.76
CA LEU A 241 21.20 1.20 -6.87
C LEU A 241 20.81 2.18 -7.99
N ALA A 242 19.54 2.25 -8.37
CA ALA A 242 19.05 3.16 -9.41
C ALA A 242 19.09 4.63 -8.96
N ALA A 243 18.83 4.89 -7.69
CA ALA A 243 18.78 6.24 -7.13
C ALA A 243 20.13 6.72 -6.55
N HIS A 244 21.08 5.80 -6.35
CA HIS A 244 22.38 6.05 -5.69
C HIS A 244 22.27 6.71 -4.30
N ARG A 245 21.21 6.41 -3.55
CA ARG A 245 20.95 6.95 -2.21
C ARG A 245 20.02 6.05 -1.40
N ASP A 246 19.92 6.30 -0.10
CA ASP A 246 18.89 5.67 0.74
C ASP A 246 17.51 6.26 0.43
N THR A 247 16.79 5.63 -0.48
CA THR A 247 15.41 5.98 -0.76
C THR A 247 14.60 4.74 -1.02
N ASN A 248 13.36 4.75 -0.51
CA ASN A 248 12.41 3.67 -0.67
C ASN A 248 11.29 4.05 -1.66
N LEU A 249 11.36 5.24 -2.26
CA LEU A 249 10.36 5.76 -3.16
C LEU A 249 10.68 5.33 -4.60
N LEU A 250 9.79 4.54 -5.21
CA LEU A 250 9.91 4.12 -6.60
C LEU A 250 9.41 5.22 -7.54
N LEU A 251 10.22 6.25 -7.74
CA LEU A 251 9.91 7.34 -8.67
C LEU A 251 9.98 6.87 -10.13
N ALA A 252 9.26 7.56 -11.02
CA ALA A 252 9.20 7.24 -12.46
C ALA A 252 10.59 7.06 -13.12
N PRO A 253 11.62 7.90 -12.85
CA PRO A 253 12.95 7.71 -13.44
C PRO A 253 13.65 6.41 -13.02
N TYR A 254 13.25 5.82 -11.87
CA TYR A 254 13.86 4.61 -11.34
C TYR A 254 13.16 3.34 -11.82
N GLN A 255 11.92 3.42 -12.31
CA GLN A 255 11.10 2.23 -12.61
C GLN A 255 11.72 1.33 -13.68
N ALA A 256 12.11 1.86 -14.84
CA ALA A 256 12.73 1.07 -15.90
C ALA A 256 14.10 0.48 -15.48
N PRO A 257 15.03 1.24 -14.87
CA PRO A 257 16.26 0.67 -14.31
C PRO A 257 16.03 -0.44 -13.28
N VAL A 258 15.08 -0.24 -12.35
CA VAL A 258 14.73 -1.23 -11.33
C VAL A 258 14.14 -2.48 -11.97
N ALA A 259 13.24 -2.33 -12.94
CA ALA A 259 12.64 -3.45 -13.68
C ALA A 259 13.70 -4.25 -14.43
N ALA A 260 14.64 -3.57 -15.10
CA ALA A 260 15.77 -4.20 -15.78
C ALA A 260 16.66 -5.00 -14.80
N MET A 261 17.04 -4.39 -13.67
CA MET A 261 17.82 -5.09 -12.64
C MET A 261 17.08 -6.28 -12.03
N LEU A 262 15.75 -6.27 -12.01
CA LEU A 262 14.95 -7.40 -11.54
C LEU A 262 14.76 -8.51 -12.60
N GLY A 263 15.28 -8.31 -13.81
CA GLY A 263 15.16 -9.23 -14.93
C GLY A 263 13.79 -9.22 -15.61
N LEU A 264 13.05 -8.09 -15.51
CA LEU A 264 11.71 -7.93 -16.09
C LEU A 264 11.75 -7.28 -17.49
N ALA A 265 12.91 -6.80 -17.93
CA ALA A 265 13.08 -6.21 -19.25
C ALA A 265 13.34 -7.30 -20.29
N ASP A 266 12.36 -7.60 -21.13
CA ASP A 266 12.51 -8.56 -22.23
C ASP A 266 13.45 -8.00 -23.31
N PRO A 267 14.64 -8.60 -23.51
CA PRO A 267 15.63 -8.11 -24.46
C PRO A 267 15.18 -8.27 -25.93
N THR A 268 14.14 -9.06 -26.19
CA THR A 268 13.60 -9.29 -27.55
C THR A 268 12.70 -8.16 -28.03
N LEU A 269 12.22 -7.30 -27.13
CA LEU A 269 11.38 -6.15 -27.46
C LEU A 269 12.21 -4.93 -27.91
N PRO A 270 11.65 -4.07 -28.78
CA PRO A 270 12.18 -2.72 -29.05
C PRO A 270 12.37 -1.92 -27.76
N GLU A 271 13.30 -0.98 -27.73
CA GLU A 271 13.70 -0.26 -26.50
C GLU A 271 12.54 0.50 -25.83
N ASP A 272 11.73 1.17 -26.64
CA ASP A 272 10.54 1.92 -26.21
C ASP A 272 9.45 0.99 -25.64
N GLU A 273 9.17 -0.13 -26.32
CA GLU A 273 8.24 -1.14 -25.82
C GLU A 273 8.78 -1.85 -24.57
N ARG A 274 10.09 -2.13 -24.53
CA ARG A 274 10.74 -2.86 -23.43
C ARG A 274 10.60 -2.10 -22.12
N ALA A 275 10.88 -0.80 -22.12
CA ALA A 275 10.76 0.03 -20.93
C ALA A 275 9.33 0.00 -20.39
N ALA A 276 8.33 0.30 -21.23
CA ALA A 276 6.93 0.32 -20.83
C ALA A 276 6.44 -1.03 -20.28
N ASN A 277 6.71 -2.14 -20.98
CA ASN A 277 6.29 -3.47 -20.52
C ASN A 277 6.99 -3.88 -19.21
N SER A 278 8.27 -3.58 -19.06
CA SER A 278 9.01 -3.92 -17.84
C SER A 278 8.50 -3.16 -16.61
N ILE A 279 8.01 -1.92 -16.79
CA ILE A 279 7.38 -1.13 -15.72
C ILE A 279 6.03 -1.75 -15.32
N ASP A 280 5.21 -2.17 -16.30
CA ASP A 280 3.95 -2.88 -16.04
C ASP A 280 4.21 -4.17 -15.24
N ASP A 281 5.22 -4.94 -15.61
CA ASP A 281 5.63 -6.16 -14.92
C ASP A 281 6.15 -5.88 -13.51
N LEU A 282 6.91 -4.79 -13.32
CA LEU A 282 7.40 -4.35 -12.01
C LEU A 282 6.24 -4.01 -11.06
N LEU A 283 5.26 -3.24 -11.53
CA LEU A 283 4.11 -2.86 -10.72
C LEU A 283 3.18 -4.06 -10.46
N THR A 284 3.04 -4.96 -11.42
CA THR A 284 2.34 -6.24 -11.22
C THR A 284 3.03 -7.10 -10.15
N LEU A 285 4.38 -7.15 -10.18
CA LEU A 285 5.17 -7.81 -9.15
C LEU A 285 4.92 -7.16 -7.79
N LEU A 286 5.07 -5.84 -7.67
CA LEU A 286 4.83 -5.10 -6.42
C LEU A 286 3.42 -5.32 -5.87
N ALA A 287 2.40 -5.28 -6.74
CA ALA A 287 1.03 -5.55 -6.34
C ALA A 287 0.85 -6.96 -5.74
N ARG A 288 1.52 -7.97 -6.32
CA ARG A 288 1.52 -9.34 -5.79
C ARG A 288 2.21 -9.43 -4.43
N LEU A 289 3.39 -8.82 -4.30
CA LEU A 289 4.17 -8.82 -3.05
C LEU A 289 3.40 -8.10 -1.94
N GLY A 290 2.88 -6.90 -2.23
CA GLY A 290 2.13 -6.09 -1.29
C GLY A 290 0.86 -6.76 -0.79
N ARG A 291 0.10 -7.42 -1.67
CA ARG A 291 -1.06 -8.22 -1.25
C ARG A 291 -0.66 -9.35 -0.32
N ALA A 292 0.40 -10.10 -0.63
CA ALA A 292 0.85 -11.21 0.20
C ALA A 292 1.29 -10.75 1.61
N ILE A 293 2.01 -9.63 1.70
CA ILE A 293 2.48 -9.06 2.97
C ILE A 293 1.30 -8.49 3.77
N ALA A 294 0.44 -7.68 3.14
CA ALA A 294 -0.74 -7.12 3.79
C ALA A 294 -1.67 -8.23 4.32
N PHE A 295 -1.93 -9.27 3.51
CA PHE A 295 -2.70 -10.43 3.94
C PHE A 295 -2.16 -11.04 5.23
N SER A 296 -0.84 -11.23 5.25
CA SER A 296 -0.16 -11.94 6.30
C SER A 296 -0.20 -11.14 7.60
N LEU A 297 -0.08 -9.81 7.50
CA LEU A 297 -0.25 -8.91 8.63
C LEU A 297 -1.70 -8.94 9.14
N ASP A 298 -2.71 -8.79 8.27
CA ASP A 298 -4.12 -8.81 8.67
C ASP A 298 -4.51 -10.14 9.33
N ALA A 299 -4.12 -11.26 8.75
CA ALA A 299 -4.35 -12.58 9.34
C ALA A 299 -3.62 -12.77 10.68
N THR A 300 -2.44 -12.18 10.86
CA THR A 300 -1.67 -12.25 12.11
C THR A 300 -2.27 -11.35 13.18
N ALA A 301 -2.71 -10.14 12.80
CA ALA A 301 -3.42 -9.21 13.67
C ALA A 301 -4.73 -9.81 14.17
N ALA A 302 -5.56 -10.36 13.28
CA ALA A 302 -6.83 -10.99 13.65
C ALA A 302 -6.64 -12.15 14.65
N ARG A 303 -5.58 -12.97 14.47
CA ARG A 303 -5.22 -14.02 15.45
C ARG A 303 -4.80 -13.41 16.80
N ALA A 304 -4.00 -12.35 16.79
CA ALA A 304 -3.56 -11.67 18.00
C ALA A 304 -4.72 -11.06 18.78
N GLU A 305 -5.66 -10.42 18.09
CA GLU A 305 -6.88 -9.85 18.68
C GLU A 305 -7.78 -10.94 19.27
N HIS A 306 -7.97 -12.06 18.55
CA HIS A 306 -8.78 -13.19 19.04
C HIS A 306 -8.23 -13.77 20.36
N THR A 307 -6.91 -13.82 20.53
CA THR A 307 -6.26 -14.22 21.79
C THR A 307 -6.64 -13.29 22.96
N LEU A 308 -6.78 -11.98 22.70
CA LEU A 308 -7.19 -11.02 23.74
C LEU A 308 -8.65 -11.20 24.19
N VAL A 309 -9.55 -11.49 23.25
CA VAL A 309 -10.99 -11.65 23.52
C VAL A 309 -11.26 -12.92 24.35
N HIS A 310 -10.47 -13.98 24.13
CA HIS A 310 -10.67 -15.28 24.78
C HIS A 310 -9.97 -15.44 26.13
N GLU A 311 -9.08 -14.53 26.53
CA GLU A 311 -8.40 -14.53 27.83
C GLU A 311 -9.04 -13.63 28.90
N GLN A 312 -10.11 -12.87 28.61
CA GLN A 312 -10.91 -12.32 29.71
C GLN A 312 -11.46 -13.50 30.53
N PRO A 313 -11.10 -13.63 31.83
CA PRO A 313 -11.55 -14.75 32.62
C PRO A 313 -13.06 -14.62 32.83
N ARG A 314 -13.84 -15.27 31.97
CA ARG A 314 -15.25 -15.63 32.26
C ARG A 314 -15.34 -16.77 33.28
N PHE A 315 -14.29 -16.98 34.07
CA PHE A 315 -14.26 -17.92 35.19
C PHE A 315 -14.22 -17.14 36.49
N SER A 316 -15.42 -16.72 36.91
CA SER A 316 -15.65 -16.33 38.29
C SER A 316 -15.42 -17.54 39.19
N PHE A 317 -14.53 -17.38 40.17
CA PHE A 317 -14.33 -18.27 41.31
C PHE A 317 -15.67 -18.68 41.99
N PHE A 318 -16.77 -17.96 41.75
CA PHE A 318 -18.12 -18.28 42.21
C PHE A 318 -18.81 -19.47 41.52
N GLN A 319 -18.35 -19.96 40.36
CA GLN A 319 -19.00 -21.10 39.69
C GLN A 319 -18.67 -22.47 40.32
N ILE A 320 -17.59 -22.58 41.09
CA ILE A 320 -17.23 -23.81 41.81
C ILE A 320 -18.16 -24.04 43.04
N MET A 321 -18.72 -22.97 43.60
CA MET A 321 -19.58 -23.04 44.79
C MET A 321 -21.06 -23.32 44.48
N HIS A 322 -21.48 -23.28 43.21
CA HIS A 322 -22.88 -23.53 42.81
C HIS A 322 -22.97 -24.35 41.50
N PRO A 323 -23.09 -25.69 41.56
CA PRO A 323 -23.15 -26.57 40.37
C PRO A 323 -24.45 -26.46 39.55
N ARG A 324 -25.30 -25.46 39.81
CA ARG A 324 -26.61 -25.26 39.18
C ARG A 324 -26.76 -23.96 38.38
N ALA A 325 -25.67 -23.28 38.06
CA ALA A 325 -25.68 -22.20 37.08
C ALA A 325 -25.15 -22.73 35.74
N GLY A 326 -26.05 -23.36 34.96
CA GLY A 326 -25.82 -23.67 33.56
C GLY A 326 -25.69 -22.38 32.76
N GLY A 327 -24.50 -21.78 32.79
CA GLY A 327 -24.13 -20.66 31.94
C GLY A 327 -24.19 -21.13 30.49
N LYS A 328 -25.35 -20.96 29.85
CA LYS A 328 -25.49 -21.11 28.40
C LYS A 328 -24.44 -20.20 27.77
N ARG A 329 -23.54 -20.76 26.95
CA ARG A 329 -22.80 -19.97 25.97
C ARG A 329 -23.87 -19.22 25.17
N GLU A 330 -24.03 -17.93 25.42
CA GLU A 330 -24.92 -17.10 24.62
C GLU A 330 -24.33 -17.09 23.21
N ALA A 331 -25.08 -17.61 22.24
CA ALA A 331 -24.61 -17.64 20.86
C ALA A 331 -24.26 -16.20 20.44
N PRO A 332 -23.17 -15.99 19.68
CA PRO A 332 -22.83 -14.66 19.20
C PRO A 332 -24.04 -14.04 18.50
N LYS A 333 -24.37 -12.80 18.87
CA LYS A 333 -25.49 -12.07 18.28
C LYS A 333 -25.03 -11.54 16.93
N PHE A 334 -25.59 -12.10 15.86
CA PHE A 334 -25.40 -11.64 14.50
C PHE A 334 -26.59 -10.76 14.13
N GLU A 335 -26.36 -9.50 13.78
CA GLU A 335 -27.38 -8.66 13.15
C GLU A 335 -27.37 -8.95 11.65
N LEU A 336 -28.48 -9.42 11.07
CA LEU A 336 -28.56 -9.71 9.65
C LEU A 336 -28.61 -8.39 8.85
N LEU A 337 -27.68 -8.19 7.93
CA LEU A 337 -27.59 -7.00 7.08
C LEU A 337 -28.28 -7.21 5.71
N ALA A 338 -28.12 -8.42 5.16
CA ALA A 338 -28.72 -8.85 3.90
C ALA A 338 -28.84 -10.39 3.91
N PRO A 339 -29.55 -11.02 2.95
CA PRO A 339 -29.60 -12.47 2.86
C PRO A 339 -28.19 -13.08 2.81
N GLY A 340 -27.85 -13.87 3.84
CA GLY A 340 -26.54 -14.50 3.98
C GLY A 340 -25.41 -13.61 4.50
N VAL A 341 -25.68 -12.36 4.88
CA VAL A 341 -24.69 -11.37 5.33
C VAL A 341 -25.09 -10.84 6.69
N ALA A 342 -24.15 -10.79 7.63
CA ALA A 342 -24.38 -10.33 8.99
C ALA A 342 -23.30 -9.35 9.47
N LEU A 343 -23.61 -8.61 10.52
CA LEU A 343 -22.69 -7.79 11.29
C LEU A 343 -22.21 -8.57 12.51
N HIS A 344 -20.89 -8.58 12.73
CA HIS A 344 -20.27 -9.11 13.92
C HIS A 344 -19.01 -8.31 14.26
N GLU A 345 -18.87 -7.86 15.50
CA GLU A 345 -17.66 -7.15 15.99
C GLU A 345 -17.22 -5.96 15.10
N GLN A 346 -18.18 -5.17 14.60
CA GLN A 346 -17.95 -4.05 13.67
C GLN A 346 -17.39 -4.43 12.30
N GLU A 347 -17.53 -5.71 11.90
CA GLU A 347 -17.16 -6.20 10.59
C GLU A 347 -18.35 -6.86 9.89
N VAL A 348 -18.31 -6.84 8.54
CA VAL A 348 -19.25 -7.62 7.74
C VAL A 348 -18.77 -9.06 7.63
N VAL A 349 -19.63 -9.99 8.04
CA VAL A 349 -19.38 -11.43 8.06
C VAL A 349 -20.43 -12.22 7.28
N LEU A 350 -20.11 -13.47 6.94
CA LEU A 350 -21.12 -14.41 6.46
C LEU A 350 -22.06 -14.80 7.59
N ALA A 351 -23.37 -14.82 7.33
CA ALA A 351 -24.34 -15.30 8.31
C ALA A 351 -24.12 -16.80 8.61
N PRO A 352 -24.49 -17.28 9.81
CA PRO A 352 -24.33 -18.69 10.17
C PRO A 352 -25.00 -19.65 9.17
N GLY A 353 -24.27 -20.68 8.75
CA GLY A 353 -24.78 -21.71 7.82
C GLY A 353 -24.68 -21.35 6.33
N VAL A 354 -24.17 -20.17 5.99
CA VAL A 354 -23.97 -19.77 4.60
C VAL A 354 -22.74 -20.46 4.01
N ASP A 355 -22.94 -21.11 2.86
CA ASP A 355 -21.87 -21.71 2.06
C ASP A 355 -21.62 -20.86 0.83
N ALA A 356 -20.55 -20.06 0.85
CA ALA A 356 -20.20 -19.15 -0.23
C ALA A 356 -20.02 -19.85 -1.59
N SER A 357 -19.63 -21.14 -1.60
CA SER A 357 -19.39 -21.90 -2.84
C SER A 357 -20.66 -22.21 -3.64
N LYS A 358 -21.84 -21.94 -3.07
CA LYS A 358 -23.14 -22.19 -3.70
C LYS A 358 -23.85 -20.93 -4.20
N ASP A 359 -23.29 -19.75 -3.91
CA ASP A 359 -23.97 -18.48 -4.12
C ASP A 359 -23.07 -17.49 -4.86
N GLY A 360 -23.39 -17.27 -6.14
CA GLY A 360 -22.63 -16.36 -7.02
C GLY A 360 -22.87 -14.87 -6.74
N GLY A 361 -24.03 -14.52 -6.15
CA GLY A 361 -24.41 -13.13 -5.84
C GLY A 361 -23.96 -12.67 -4.44
N LEU A 362 -23.57 -13.60 -3.57
CA LEU A 362 -23.08 -13.30 -2.22
C LEU A 362 -21.95 -12.25 -2.17
N PRO A 363 -20.92 -12.27 -3.06
CA PRO A 363 -19.89 -11.23 -3.06
C PRO A 363 -20.43 -9.80 -3.26
N LEU A 364 -21.43 -9.61 -4.13
CA LEU A 364 -22.06 -8.29 -4.33
C LEU A 364 -22.85 -7.85 -3.11
N ARG A 365 -23.64 -8.76 -2.51
CA ARG A 365 -24.38 -8.46 -1.27
C ARG A 365 -23.47 -8.09 -0.12
N VAL A 366 -22.36 -8.81 0.05
CA VAL A 366 -21.37 -8.49 1.10
C VAL A 366 -20.74 -7.12 0.82
N ALA A 367 -20.32 -6.85 -0.41
CA ALA A 367 -19.71 -5.57 -0.77
C ALA A 367 -20.68 -4.39 -0.58
N ALA A 368 -21.92 -4.51 -1.07
CA ALA A 368 -22.94 -3.48 -0.92
C ALA A 368 -23.25 -3.22 0.57
N ALA A 369 -23.45 -4.28 1.36
CA ALA A 369 -23.70 -4.14 2.81
C ALA A 369 -22.53 -3.49 3.55
N ALA A 370 -21.29 -3.87 3.23
CA ALA A 370 -20.08 -3.28 3.80
C ALA A 370 -19.99 -1.78 3.48
N ALA A 371 -20.23 -1.40 2.23
CA ALA A 371 -20.15 -0.02 1.80
C ALA A 371 -21.25 0.85 2.44
N GLU A 372 -22.48 0.36 2.51
CA GLU A 372 -23.60 1.09 3.13
C GLU A 372 -23.47 1.26 4.65
N ARG A 373 -22.89 0.26 5.33
CA ARG A 373 -22.60 0.37 6.76
C ARG A 373 -21.30 1.12 7.04
N GLY A 374 -20.42 1.25 6.06
CA GLY A 374 -19.09 1.84 6.23
C GLY A 374 -18.23 0.97 7.15
N LEU A 375 -18.33 -0.35 7.00
CA LEU A 375 -17.64 -1.33 7.84
C LEU A 375 -16.73 -2.21 6.98
N PRO A 376 -15.56 -2.61 7.49
CA PRO A 376 -14.66 -3.52 6.79
C PRO A 376 -15.26 -4.92 6.67
N ILE A 377 -14.84 -5.67 5.65
CA ILE A 377 -15.18 -7.08 5.48
C ILE A 377 -14.17 -7.95 6.23
N ASN A 378 -14.67 -8.85 7.08
CA ASN A 378 -13.80 -9.77 7.82
C ASN A 378 -12.92 -10.62 6.88
N THR A 379 -11.66 -10.85 7.27
CA THR A 379 -10.68 -11.58 6.45
C THR A 379 -11.12 -13.00 6.09
N SER A 380 -11.77 -13.72 7.01
CA SER A 380 -12.29 -15.07 6.76
C SER A 380 -13.48 -15.04 5.79
N THR A 381 -14.29 -13.98 5.84
CA THR A 381 -15.35 -13.73 4.86
C THR A 381 -14.76 -13.55 3.47
N LEU A 382 -13.77 -12.66 3.29
CA LEU A 382 -13.09 -12.46 2.01
C LEU A 382 -12.52 -13.78 1.45
N ALA A 383 -11.84 -14.57 2.28
CA ALA A 383 -11.29 -15.86 1.88
C ALA A 383 -12.37 -16.87 1.44
N ASN A 384 -13.57 -16.80 2.02
CA ASN A 384 -14.70 -17.62 1.60
C ASN A 384 -15.39 -17.08 0.33
N LEU A 385 -15.50 -15.76 0.16
CA LEU A 385 -16.03 -15.16 -1.07
C LEU A 385 -15.20 -15.50 -2.30
N ALA A 386 -13.89 -15.72 -2.15
CA ALA A 386 -13.03 -16.21 -3.23
C ALA A 386 -13.52 -17.53 -3.84
N LYS A 387 -14.25 -18.34 -3.06
CA LYS A 387 -14.80 -19.64 -3.47
C LYS A 387 -16.16 -19.53 -4.16
N SER A 388 -16.79 -18.36 -4.17
CA SER A 388 -18.09 -18.18 -4.79
C SER A 388 -18.06 -18.49 -6.28
N PRO A 389 -19.12 -19.10 -6.84
CA PRO A 389 -19.19 -19.50 -8.25
C PRO A 389 -19.56 -18.30 -9.15
N ILE A 390 -18.83 -17.18 -9.01
CA ILE A 390 -19.02 -15.98 -9.84
C ILE A 390 -18.78 -16.31 -11.30
N ARG A 391 -19.79 -16.08 -12.14
CA ARG A 391 -19.70 -16.08 -13.60
C ARG A 391 -20.07 -14.70 -14.11
N TYR A 392 -19.26 -14.16 -15.02
CA TYR A 392 -19.44 -12.80 -15.56
C TYR A 392 -20.72 -12.64 -16.41
N THR A 393 -21.43 -13.73 -16.72
CA THR A 393 -22.70 -13.78 -17.46
C THR A 393 -23.93 -13.90 -16.57
N ASP A 394 -23.77 -14.28 -15.31
CA ASP A 394 -24.88 -14.69 -14.45
C ASP A 394 -25.35 -13.51 -13.60
N TRP A 395 -26.00 -12.54 -14.24
CA TRP A 395 -26.50 -11.32 -13.60
C TRP A 395 -28.04 -11.30 -13.55
N ASP A 396 -28.58 -11.31 -12.34
CA ASP A 396 -30.01 -11.07 -12.07
C ASP A 396 -30.27 -9.61 -11.66
N ASP A 397 -31.56 -9.27 -11.51
CA ASP A 397 -31.98 -7.91 -11.12
C ASP A 397 -31.41 -7.52 -9.75
N GLY A 398 -31.32 -8.47 -8.81
CA GLY A 398 -30.77 -8.24 -7.48
C GLY A 398 -29.28 -7.90 -7.53
N SER A 399 -28.50 -8.64 -8.30
CA SER A 399 -27.06 -8.43 -8.49
C SER A 399 -26.79 -7.08 -9.15
N ARG A 400 -27.57 -6.70 -10.18
CA ARG A 400 -27.46 -5.36 -10.78
C ARG A 400 -27.77 -4.26 -9.77
N ALA A 401 -28.83 -4.42 -8.97
CA ALA A 401 -29.20 -3.45 -7.94
C ALA A 401 -28.11 -3.30 -6.86
N ASP A 402 -27.58 -4.41 -6.34
CA ASP A 402 -26.50 -4.39 -5.36
C ASP A 402 -25.21 -3.81 -5.92
N PHE A 403 -24.94 -4.02 -7.21
CA PHE A 403 -23.79 -3.40 -7.88
C PHE A 403 -23.92 -1.88 -7.96
N ILE A 404 -25.08 -1.36 -8.38
CA ILE A 404 -25.33 0.09 -8.38
C ILE A 404 -25.26 0.67 -6.96
N ARG A 405 -25.81 -0.04 -5.94
CA ARG A 405 -25.71 0.37 -4.53
C ARG A 405 -24.26 0.45 -4.05
N LEU A 406 -23.44 -0.52 -4.43
CA LEU A 406 -21.99 -0.50 -4.15
C LEU A 406 -21.34 0.73 -4.80
N LEU A 407 -21.56 0.96 -6.10
CA LEU A 407 -20.96 2.10 -6.81
C LEU A 407 -21.43 3.45 -6.25
N ALA A 408 -22.68 3.54 -5.79
CA ALA A 408 -23.27 4.75 -5.22
C ALA A 408 -22.85 5.06 -3.76
N SER A 409 -21.89 4.31 -3.20
CA SER A 409 -21.50 4.42 -1.79
C SER A 409 -20.50 5.54 -1.47
N GLY A 410 -20.17 6.38 -2.45
CA GLY A 410 -19.24 7.50 -2.29
C GLY A 410 -17.85 7.05 -1.86
N ASP A 411 -17.19 7.79 -0.97
CA ASP A 411 -15.84 7.50 -0.46
C ASP A 411 -15.66 6.07 0.09
N ARG A 412 -16.74 5.44 0.55
CA ARG A 412 -16.71 4.08 1.11
C ARG A 412 -16.47 3.01 0.04
N LEU A 413 -16.76 3.31 -1.23
CA LEU A 413 -16.52 2.43 -2.37
C LEU A 413 -15.04 2.03 -2.43
N LEU A 414 -14.13 2.97 -2.15
CA LEU A 414 -12.69 2.75 -2.28
C LEU A 414 -12.20 1.59 -1.41
N GLY A 415 -12.49 1.64 -0.11
CA GLY A 415 -12.04 0.60 0.82
C GLY A 415 -12.63 -0.77 0.50
N VAL A 416 -13.94 -0.82 0.24
CA VAL A 416 -14.64 -2.07 -0.07
C VAL A 416 -14.17 -2.67 -1.39
N TRP A 417 -13.97 -1.85 -2.42
CA TRP A 417 -13.48 -2.32 -3.72
C TRP A 417 -12.07 -2.92 -3.61
N GLU A 418 -11.19 -2.28 -2.85
CA GLU A 418 -9.84 -2.80 -2.59
C GLU A 418 -9.89 -4.15 -1.85
N GLU A 419 -10.80 -4.33 -0.88
CA GLU A 419 -10.97 -5.58 -0.14
C GLU A 419 -11.48 -6.73 -1.02
N ILE A 420 -12.44 -6.49 -1.91
CA ILE A 420 -12.93 -7.53 -2.83
C ILE A 420 -11.97 -7.76 -4.01
N ASP A 421 -11.25 -6.74 -4.47
CA ASP A 421 -10.19 -6.89 -5.47
C ASP A 421 -9.05 -7.74 -4.94
N PHE A 422 -8.74 -7.63 -3.66
CA PHE A 422 -7.72 -8.43 -3.00
C PHE A 422 -7.92 -9.95 -3.20
N VAL A 423 -9.18 -10.42 -3.16
CA VAL A 423 -9.54 -11.81 -3.47
C VAL A 423 -9.96 -12.05 -4.92
N GLY A 424 -9.76 -11.04 -5.79
CA GLY A 424 -9.89 -11.14 -7.25
C GLY A 424 -11.32 -11.07 -7.77
N ILE A 425 -12.28 -10.60 -6.98
CA ILE A 425 -13.70 -10.57 -7.34
C ILE A 425 -13.99 -9.71 -8.59
N PRO A 426 -13.52 -8.45 -8.72
CA PRO A 426 -13.81 -7.61 -9.88
C PRO A 426 -13.42 -8.24 -11.22
N ASN A 427 -12.29 -8.95 -11.26
CA ASN A 427 -11.82 -9.66 -12.45
C ASN A 427 -12.77 -10.80 -12.89
N ARG A 428 -13.55 -11.35 -11.95
CA ARG A 428 -14.54 -12.40 -12.23
C ARG A 428 -15.88 -11.84 -12.68
N TRP A 429 -16.20 -10.60 -12.30
CA TRP A 429 -17.36 -9.86 -12.81
C TRP A 429 -17.10 -9.29 -14.21
N MET A 430 -15.88 -8.81 -14.44
CA MET A 430 -15.47 -8.13 -15.67
C MET A 430 -14.10 -8.67 -16.10
N PRO A 431 -14.03 -9.67 -17.00
CA PRO A 431 -12.77 -10.18 -17.53
C PRO A 431 -11.88 -9.09 -18.16
N GLU A 432 -12.50 -8.03 -18.68
CA GLU A 432 -11.85 -6.84 -19.20
C GLU A 432 -10.96 -6.15 -18.16
N TRP A 433 -11.33 -6.24 -16.87
CA TRP A 433 -10.58 -5.65 -15.75
C TRP A 433 -9.14 -6.19 -15.67
N ALA A 434 -8.91 -7.44 -16.08
CA ALA A 434 -7.58 -8.06 -16.09
C ALA A 434 -6.53 -7.21 -16.80
N ALA A 435 -6.93 -6.49 -17.86
CA ALA A 435 -6.03 -5.72 -18.70
C ALA A 435 -5.60 -4.38 -18.08
N ILE A 436 -6.32 -3.88 -17.08
CA ILE A 436 -6.06 -2.59 -16.42
C ILE A 436 -5.68 -2.74 -14.94
N ARG A 437 -5.87 -3.93 -14.37
CA ARG A 437 -5.70 -4.18 -12.94
C ARG A 437 -4.24 -4.03 -12.50
N ASN A 438 -3.97 -3.14 -11.53
CA ASN A 438 -2.63 -2.72 -11.10
C ASN A 438 -1.72 -2.20 -12.23
N ARG A 439 -2.31 -1.78 -13.37
CA ARG A 439 -1.55 -1.21 -14.49
C ARG A 439 -1.25 0.27 -14.20
N PRO A 440 0.00 0.74 -14.41
CA PRO A 440 0.31 2.16 -14.30
C PRO A 440 -0.48 2.98 -15.33
N SER A 441 -0.84 4.19 -14.94
CA SER A 441 -1.23 5.19 -15.92
C SER A 441 0.02 5.78 -16.57
N ALA A 442 -0.02 5.95 -17.90
CA ALA A 442 1.10 6.53 -18.65
C ALA A 442 1.35 8.01 -18.32
N SER A 443 0.37 8.71 -17.75
CA SER A 443 0.49 10.10 -17.36
C SER A 443 1.02 10.22 -15.92
N ALA A 444 2.15 10.91 -15.76
CA ALA A 444 2.80 11.19 -14.48
C ALA A 444 1.90 11.92 -13.46
N ALA A 445 0.77 12.49 -13.91
CA ALA A 445 -0.23 13.12 -13.06
C ALA A 445 -1.07 12.13 -12.23
N HIS A 446 -1.14 10.87 -12.65
CA HIS A 446 -1.93 9.86 -11.96
C HIS A 446 -1.14 9.28 -10.80
N ARG A 447 -1.64 9.49 -9.58
CA ARG A 447 -1.14 8.83 -8.37
C ARG A 447 -1.39 7.33 -8.40
N TYR A 448 -2.57 6.94 -8.87
CA TYR A 448 -3.09 5.60 -8.75
C TYR A 448 -2.97 4.79 -10.04
N THR A 449 -2.96 3.47 -9.89
CA THR A 449 -3.12 2.55 -11.02
C THR A 449 -4.47 2.78 -11.70
N ILE A 450 -4.58 2.41 -12.98
CA ILE A 450 -5.76 2.72 -13.81
C ILE A 450 -7.05 2.21 -13.15
N ASP A 451 -7.04 0.97 -12.67
CA ASP A 451 -8.16 0.36 -11.96
C ASP A 451 -8.57 1.14 -10.70
N ARG A 452 -7.61 1.52 -9.86
CA ARG A 452 -7.89 2.29 -8.65
C ARG A 452 -8.36 3.71 -8.95
N HIS A 453 -7.84 4.32 -10.00
CA HIS A 453 -8.26 5.63 -10.49
C HIS A 453 -9.74 5.61 -10.88
N MET A 454 -10.18 4.62 -11.67
CA MET A 454 -11.58 4.47 -12.08
C MET A 454 -12.54 4.38 -10.87
N ILE A 455 -12.14 3.71 -9.79
CA ILE A 455 -12.93 3.64 -8.55
C ILE A 455 -12.92 4.98 -7.80
N ALA A 456 -11.80 5.71 -7.79
CA ALA A 456 -11.72 7.04 -7.18
C ALA A 456 -12.57 8.10 -7.90
N VAL A 457 -12.64 8.00 -9.24
CA VAL A 457 -13.55 8.81 -10.05
C VAL A 457 -14.99 8.46 -9.70
N THR A 458 -15.32 7.17 -9.70
CA THR A 458 -16.69 6.69 -9.40
C THR A 458 -17.16 7.11 -8.01
N SER A 459 -16.29 7.06 -6.99
CA SER A 459 -16.63 7.44 -5.63
C SER A 459 -16.97 8.94 -5.46
N GLN A 460 -16.58 9.78 -6.41
CA GLN A 460 -16.85 11.22 -6.38
C GLN A 460 -18.10 11.62 -7.19
N LEU A 461 -18.72 10.67 -7.91
CA LEU A 461 -19.94 10.93 -8.66
C LEU A 461 -21.14 10.96 -7.72
N GLU A 462 -21.85 12.07 -7.73
CA GLU A 462 -23.03 12.29 -6.90
C GLU A 462 -24.31 12.17 -7.72
N ARG A 463 -25.42 11.85 -7.05
CA ARG A 463 -26.72 11.70 -7.70
C ARG A 463 -27.24 13.00 -8.34
N GLY A 464 -26.93 14.17 -7.76
CA GLY A 464 -27.40 15.45 -8.26
C GLY A 464 -28.92 15.46 -8.52
N SER A 465 -29.31 15.97 -9.70
CA SER A 465 -30.70 15.99 -10.20
C SER A 465 -31.06 14.78 -11.07
N TYR A 466 -30.19 13.79 -11.19
CA TYR A 466 -30.38 12.65 -12.08
C TYR A 466 -31.43 11.67 -11.52
N ASP A 467 -32.27 11.13 -12.41
CA ASP A 467 -33.12 9.98 -12.07
C ASP A 467 -32.26 8.70 -11.87
N ASP A 468 -32.90 7.60 -11.47
CA ASP A 468 -32.20 6.35 -11.20
C ASP A 468 -31.46 5.79 -12.43
N GLY A 469 -32.00 5.98 -13.64
CA GLY A 469 -31.41 5.47 -14.87
C GLY A 469 -30.18 6.27 -15.29
N HIS A 470 -30.28 7.60 -15.24
CA HIS A 470 -29.15 8.50 -15.52
C HIS A 470 -28.05 8.34 -14.48
N TYR A 471 -28.38 8.28 -13.18
CA TYR A 471 -27.37 8.13 -12.15
C TYR A 471 -26.66 6.75 -12.25
N ALA A 472 -27.40 5.68 -12.53
CA ALA A 472 -26.80 4.37 -12.79
C ALA A 472 -25.85 4.43 -13.99
N ALA A 473 -26.25 5.06 -15.09
CA ALA A 473 -25.39 5.21 -16.27
C ALA A 473 -24.12 6.04 -15.98
N LEU A 474 -24.23 7.11 -15.18
CA LEU A 474 -23.10 7.94 -14.76
C LEU A 474 -22.10 7.13 -13.92
N LEU A 475 -22.57 6.37 -12.92
CA LEU A 475 -21.73 5.51 -12.09
C LEU A 475 -21.02 4.42 -12.91
N LEU A 476 -21.73 3.78 -13.83
CA LEU A 476 -21.17 2.77 -14.73
C LEU A 476 -20.16 3.38 -15.69
N ALA A 477 -20.39 4.61 -16.17
CA ALA A 477 -19.42 5.34 -16.97
C ALA A 477 -18.16 5.68 -16.17
N GLY A 478 -18.30 6.17 -14.93
CA GLY A 478 -17.18 6.39 -14.01
C GLY A 478 -16.33 5.13 -13.82
N LEU A 479 -16.99 3.99 -13.58
CA LEU A 479 -16.33 2.71 -13.38
C LEU A 479 -15.58 2.25 -14.63
N LEU A 480 -16.00 2.63 -15.84
CA LEU A 480 -15.51 2.07 -17.10
C LEU A 480 -14.78 3.08 -18.00
N HIS A 481 -14.68 4.36 -17.63
CA HIS A 481 -14.19 5.42 -18.53
C HIS A 481 -12.80 5.12 -19.13
N ASP A 482 -11.93 4.50 -18.34
CA ASP A 482 -10.55 4.16 -18.70
C ASP A 482 -10.32 2.68 -19.02
N ILE A 483 -11.37 1.86 -19.16
CA ILE A 483 -11.26 0.41 -19.41
C ILE A 483 -10.53 0.06 -20.73
N GLY A 484 -10.42 1.05 -21.62
CA GLY A 484 -9.70 0.97 -22.89
C GLY A 484 -8.20 1.28 -22.81
N LYS A 485 -7.64 1.71 -21.67
CA LYS A 485 -6.20 2.01 -21.49
C LYS A 485 -5.35 0.73 -21.43
N ARG A 486 -5.34 0.02 -22.56
CA ARG A 486 -4.70 -1.29 -22.76
C ARG A 486 -3.40 -1.13 -23.55
N PRO A 487 -2.47 -2.10 -23.46
CA PRO A 487 -1.30 -2.11 -24.33
C PRO A 487 -1.68 -1.92 -25.81
N ARG A 488 -0.92 -1.08 -26.52
CA ARG A 488 -1.02 -0.89 -27.98
C ARG A 488 -2.36 -0.33 -28.47
N VAL A 489 -3.14 0.30 -27.59
CA VAL A 489 -4.35 1.05 -27.96
C VAL A 489 -4.02 2.54 -28.05
N ALA A 490 -4.19 3.13 -29.24
CA ALA A 490 -3.93 4.55 -29.47
C ALA A 490 -5.08 5.46 -28.99
N ASP A 491 -6.33 5.04 -29.22
CA ASP A 491 -7.54 5.76 -28.82
C ASP A 491 -8.28 4.94 -27.75
N HIS A 492 -7.90 5.17 -26.49
CA HIS A 492 -8.43 4.40 -25.37
C HIS A 492 -9.89 4.74 -25.07
N ALA A 493 -10.35 5.95 -25.40
CA ALA A 493 -11.73 6.36 -25.18
C ALA A 493 -12.66 5.59 -26.13
N ARG A 494 -12.31 5.50 -27.41
CA ARG A 494 -13.09 4.72 -28.39
C ARG A 494 -13.07 3.23 -28.09
N GLU A 495 -11.92 2.68 -27.71
CA GLU A 495 -11.83 1.27 -27.31
C GLU A 495 -12.59 1.01 -26.00
N GLY A 496 -12.53 1.94 -25.06
CA GLY A 496 -13.30 1.94 -23.82
C GLY A 496 -14.79 1.85 -24.09
N GLY A 497 -15.33 2.64 -25.03
CA GLY A 497 -16.74 2.59 -25.42
C GLY A 497 -17.18 1.21 -25.95
N ARG A 498 -16.33 0.53 -26.73
CA ARG A 498 -16.63 -0.84 -27.20
C ARG A 498 -16.72 -1.83 -26.05
N HIS A 499 -15.75 -1.77 -25.13
CA HIS A 499 -15.74 -2.63 -23.95
C HIS A 499 -16.89 -2.32 -23.00
N ALA A 500 -17.18 -1.05 -22.74
CA ALA A 500 -18.27 -0.63 -21.87
C ALA A 500 -19.61 -1.19 -22.37
N ARG A 501 -19.90 -1.04 -23.66
CA ARG A 501 -21.09 -1.64 -24.27
C ARG A 501 -21.17 -3.14 -24.03
N ALA A 502 -20.10 -3.88 -24.38
CA ALA A 502 -20.08 -5.33 -24.26
C ALA A 502 -20.23 -5.81 -22.81
N VAL A 503 -19.62 -5.11 -21.86
CA VAL A 503 -19.72 -5.40 -20.42
C VAL A 503 -21.15 -5.18 -19.94
N LEU A 504 -21.76 -4.04 -20.26
CA LEU A 504 -23.07 -3.65 -19.72
C LEU A 504 -24.23 -4.46 -20.35
N GLU A 505 -24.16 -4.76 -21.66
CA GLU A 505 -25.11 -5.66 -22.32
C GLU A 505 -25.03 -7.06 -21.70
N ARG A 506 -23.82 -7.55 -21.41
CA ARG A 506 -23.60 -8.86 -20.78
C ARG A 506 -24.08 -8.93 -19.33
N MET A 507 -24.01 -7.82 -18.60
CA MET A 507 -24.58 -7.70 -17.25
C MET A 507 -26.12 -7.57 -17.28
N GLY A 508 -26.72 -7.37 -18.45
CA GLY A 508 -28.17 -7.27 -18.61
C GLY A 508 -28.76 -5.91 -18.22
N PHE A 509 -27.99 -4.81 -18.31
CA PHE A 509 -28.53 -3.48 -18.11
C PHE A 509 -29.45 -3.05 -19.27
N ALA A 510 -30.43 -2.19 -18.97
CA ALA A 510 -31.39 -1.71 -19.95
C ALA A 510 -30.70 -0.90 -21.07
N GLY A 511 -31.20 -1.02 -22.31
CA GLY A 511 -30.63 -0.36 -23.49
C GLY A 511 -30.33 1.14 -23.33
N PRO A 512 -31.22 1.96 -22.73
CA PRO A 512 -30.93 3.37 -22.47
C PRO A 512 -29.72 3.58 -21.54
N ILE A 513 -29.59 2.80 -20.46
CA ILE A 513 -28.45 2.89 -19.53
C ILE A 513 -27.16 2.51 -20.26
N VAL A 514 -27.18 1.42 -21.03
CA VAL A 514 -26.04 0.96 -21.84
C VAL A 514 -25.60 2.06 -22.81
N HIS A 515 -26.55 2.69 -23.51
CA HIS A 515 -26.28 3.76 -24.47
C HIS A 515 -25.61 4.96 -23.82
N MET A 516 -26.23 5.50 -22.76
CA MET A 516 -25.70 6.67 -22.04
C MET A 516 -24.30 6.41 -21.47
N ALA A 517 -24.10 5.28 -20.77
CA ALA A 517 -22.81 4.93 -20.20
C ALA A 517 -21.73 4.73 -21.28
N THR A 518 -22.07 4.05 -22.38
CA THR A 518 -21.16 3.85 -23.51
C THR A 518 -20.74 5.17 -24.15
N LEU A 519 -21.70 6.08 -24.32
CA LEU A 519 -21.45 7.40 -24.89
C LEU A 519 -20.50 8.21 -23.99
N LEU A 520 -20.77 8.25 -22.69
CA LEU A 520 -19.93 8.94 -21.71
C LEU A 520 -18.51 8.36 -21.66
N VAL A 521 -18.35 7.03 -21.67
CA VAL A 521 -17.03 6.40 -21.73
C VAL A 521 -16.30 6.78 -23.03
N ARG A 522 -16.99 6.83 -24.17
CA ARG A 522 -16.39 7.21 -25.45
C ARG A 522 -15.96 8.68 -25.48
N GLU A 523 -16.69 9.55 -24.81
CA GLU A 523 -16.50 11.01 -24.87
C GLU A 523 -15.84 11.60 -23.62
N HIS A 524 -15.38 10.79 -22.66
CA HIS A 524 -14.92 11.26 -21.35
C HIS A 524 -13.77 12.29 -21.40
N LEU A 525 -12.97 12.29 -22.48
CA LEU A 525 -11.91 13.29 -22.69
C LEU A 525 -12.40 14.56 -23.38
N SER A 526 -13.49 14.48 -24.14
CA SER A 526 -13.92 15.49 -25.10
C SER A 526 -14.07 16.87 -24.46
N LEU A 527 -14.71 16.95 -23.29
CA LEU A 527 -14.89 18.22 -22.61
C LEU A 527 -13.56 18.84 -22.13
N SER A 528 -12.67 18.01 -21.55
CA SER A 528 -11.35 18.46 -21.09
C SER A 528 -10.44 18.89 -22.25
N GLU A 529 -10.44 18.14 -23.36
CA GLU A 529 -9.67 18.44 -24.57
C GLU A 529 -10.17 19.73 -25.23
N PHE A 530 -11.49 19.90 -25.35
CA PHE A 530 -12.06 21.13 -25.91
C PHE A 530 -11.73 22.33 -25.03
N SER A 531 -11.85 22.21 -23.71
CA SER A 531 -11.58 23.31 -22.78
C SER A 531 -10.13 23.80 -22.80
N THR A 532 -9.18 22.93 -23.16
CA THR A 532 -7.75 23.24 -23.19
C THR A 532 -7.22 23.59 -24.58
N SER A 533 -7.87 23.10 -25.65
CA SER A 533 -7.40 23.27 -27.03
C SER A 533 -8.25 24.23 -27.89
N ARG A 534 -9.46 24.60 -27.45
CA ARG A 534 -10.39 25.45 -28.21
C ARG A 534 -10.75 26.72 -27.47
N ASN A 535 -11.20 27.73 -28.21
CA ASN A 535 -11.76 28.94 -27.62
C ASN A 535 -13.18 28.65 -27.09
N PRO A 536 -13.46 28.81 -25.78
CA PRO A 536 -14.79 28.56 -25.21
C PRO A 536 -15.87 29.53 -25.72
N ASN A 537 -15.50 30.63 -26.37
CA ASN A 537 -16.45 31.57 -26.99
C ASN A 537 -16.74 31.28 -28.47
N ASP A 538 -16.12 30.26 -29.07
CA ASP A 538 -16.39 29.88 -30.46
C ASP A 538 -17.68 29.03 -30.54
N PRO A 539 -18.77 29.52 -31.17
CA PRO A 539 -20.01 28.77 -31.26
C PRO A 539 -19.85 27.41 -31.95
N LYS A 540 -18.90 27.30 -32.90
CA LYS A 540 -18.65 26.04 -33.60
C LYS A 540 -18.10 24.97 -32.67
N ALA A 541 -17.25 25.35 -31.71
CA ALA A 541 -16.75 24.43 -30.69
C ALA A 541 -17.90 23.93 -29.80
N GLY A 542 -18.84 24.82 -29.45
CA GLY A 542 -20.06 24.47 -28.71
C GLY A 542 -20.96 23.49 -29.49
N GLU A 543 -21.17 23.74 -30.78
CA GLU A 543 -21.95 22.86 -31.65
C GLU A 543 -21.32 21.48 -31.85
N GLU A 544 -19.99 21.41 -32.03
CA GLU A 544 -19.26 20.15 -32.15
C GLU A 544 -19.33 19.33 -30.86
N LEU A 545 -19.22 19.98 -29.70
CA LEU A 545 -19.34 19.31 -28.40
C LEU A 545 -20.79 18.87 -28.13
N ALA A 546 -21.78 19.71 -28.44
CA ALA A 546 -23.20 19.36 -28.35
C ALA A 546 -23.52 18.12 -29.20
N ALA A 547 -22.95 18.01 -30.41
CA ALA A 547 -23.14 16.85 -31.27
C ALA A 547 -22.56 15.55 -30.69
N ARG A 548 -21.45 15.64 -29.93
CA ARG A 548 -20.84 14.46 -29.26
C ARG A 548 -21.74 13.86 -28.18
N VAL A 549 -22.56 14.69 -27.55
CA VAL A 549 -23.57 14.29 -26.56
C VAL A 549 -24.99 14.23 -27.15
N GLU A 550 -25.09 14.05 -28.47
CA GLU A 550 -26.35 13.83 -29.20
C GLU A 550 -27.38 14.99 -29.06
N GLY A 551 -26.91 16.18 -28.68
CA GLY A 551 -27.78 17.32 -28.41
C GLY A 551 -28.60 17.20 -27.12
N ASP A 552 -28.26 16.27 -26.23
CA ASP A 552 -28.96 16.05 -24.97
C ASP A 552 -28.30 16.87 -23.84
N PRO A 553 -29.02 17.82 -23.21
CA PRO A 553 -28.46 18.64 -22.14
C PRO A 553 -28.12 17.82 -20.89
N THR A 554 -28.87 16.76 -20.58
CA THR A 554 -28.58 15.90 -19.42
C THR A 554 -27.31 15.08 -19.63
N LEU A 555 -27.06 14.59 -20.84
CA LEU A 555 -25.79 13.92 -21.16
C LEU A 555 -24.58 14.86 -21.10
N LEU A 556 -24.76 16.14 -21.46
CA LEU A 556 -23.73 17.17 -21.29
C LEU A 556 -23.40 17.39 -19.80
N ASP A 557 -24.41 17.48 -18.94
CA ASP A 557 -24.23 17.64 -17.49
C ASP A 557 -23.52 16.41 -16.89
N MET A 558 -23.92 15.19 -17.30
CA MET A 558 -23.26 13.96 -16.89
C MET A 558 -21.79 13.90 -17.33
N LEU A 559 -21.49 14.35 -18.56
CA LEU A 559 -20.12 14.43 -19.06
C LEU A 559 -19.30 15.46 -18.27
N PHE A 560 -19.91 16.58 -17.88
CA PHE A 560 -19.29 17.57 -17.02
C PHE A 560 -18.93 16.98 -15.64
N ASP A 561 -19.87 16.29 -14.99
CA ASP A 561 -19.62 15.67 -13.68
C ASP A 561 -18.55 14.57 -13.75
N LEU A 562 -18.56 13.75 -14.81
CA LEU A 562 -17.52 12.76 -15.05
C LEU A 562 -16.14 13.42 -15.24
N THR A 563 -16.06 14.47 -16.05
CA THR A 563 -14.82 15.23 -16.29
C THR A 563 -14.29 15.86 -15.00
N LYS A 564 -15.19 16.43 -14.19
CA LYS A 564 -14.86 17.01 -12.89
C LYS A 564 -14.29 15.97 -11.94
N ALA A 565 -14.93 14.81 -11.81
CA ALA A 565 -14.47 13.72 -10.96
C ALA A 565 -13.12 13.13 -11.42
N ASP A 566 -12.93 12.96 -12.73
CA ASP A 566 -11.69 12.49 -13.32
C ASP A 566 -10.52 13.43 -13.03
N MET A 567 -10.68 14.72 -13.35
CA MET A 567 -9.67 15.74 -13.07
C MET A 567 -9.40 15.93 -11.58
N SER A 568 -10.39 15.73 -10.71
CA SER A 568 -10.23 15.82 -9.25
C SER A 568 -9.46 14.63 -8.67
N SER A 569 -9.46 13.50 -9.36
CA SER A 569 -8.75 12.28 -8.96
C SER A 569 -7.26 12.27 -9.36
N LEU A 570 -6.82 13.27 -10.13
CA LEU A 570 -5.42 13.52 -10.43
C LEU A 570 -4.74 14.19 -9.23
N GLY A 571 -3.55 13.73 -8.82
CA GLY A 571 -2.92 14.23 -7.60
C GLY A 571 -1.52 13.71 -7.30
N ALA A 572 -0.81 14.43 -6.44
CA ALA A 572 0.62 14.27 -6.16
C ALA A 572 1.01 13.00 -5.39
N THR A 573 2.20 12.47 -5.71
CA THR A 573 2.94 11.48 -4.93
C THR A 573 3.14 11.94 -3.48
N SER A 574 3.16 10.99 -2.54
CA SER A 574 3.47 11.28 -1.14
C SER A 574 4.92 11.77 -1.01
N GLY A 575 5.12 13.08 -0.96
CA GLY A 575 6.42 13.72 -0.69
C GLY A 575 6.79 14.85 -1.63
N GLU A 576 6.22 14.91 -2.83
CA GLU A 576 6.38 16.05 -3.74
C GLU A 576 5.11 16.89 -3.71
N ARG A 577 5.26 18.20 -3.44
CA ARG A 577 4.27 19.17 -3.94
C ARG A 577 4.42 19.16 -5.46
N ILE A 578 3.66 18.31 -6.16
CA ILE A 578 3.39 18.61 -7.57
C ILE A 578 2.78 20.01 -7.56
N SER A 579 3.38 20.92 -8.33
CA SER A 579 2.83 22.25 -8.58
C SER A 579 1.32 22.09 -8.83
N GLY A 580 0.48 22.94 -8.26
CA GLY A 580 -0.98 22.86 -8.38
C GLY A 580 -1.52 23.09 -9.81
N GLN A 581 -0.86 22.53 -10.82
CA GLN A 581 -1.10 22.67 -12.25
C GLN A 581 -1.80 21.45 -12.86
N VAL A 582 -1.91 20.33 -12.16
CA VAL A 582 -2.56 19.12 -12.68
C VAL A 582 -3.75 18.72 -11.81
N GLY A 583 -4.94 18.73 -12.39
CA GLY A 583 -6.22 18.38 -11.75
C GLY A 583 -7.25 19.50 -11.75
N TRP A 584 -8.34 19.35 -10.98
CA TRP A 584 -9.46 20.31 -10.90
C TRP A 584 -9.10 21.58 -10.11
N SER A 585 -8.32 22.46 -10.74
CA SER A 585 -7.98 23.80 -10.23
C SER A 585 -9.11 24.82 -10.47
N ARG A 586 -9.04 25.99 -9.82
CA ARG A 586 -9.96 27.11 -10.09
C ARG A 586 -9.93 27.54 -11.56
N TRP A 587 -8.77 27.48 -12.21
CA TRP A 587 -8.60 27.87 -13.60
C TRP A 587 -9.20 26.85 -14.57
N SER A 588 -8.91 25.56 -14.37
CA SER A 588 -9.49 24.49 -15.19
C SER A 588 -11.00 24.41 -15.02
N ALA A 589 -11.51 24.61 -13.79
CA ALA A 589 -12.94 24.69 -13.54
C ALA A 589 -13.60 25.82 -14.36
N GLN A 590 -12.98 27.00 -14.45
CA GLN A 590 -13.50 28.09 -15.27
C GLN A 590 -13.56 27.74 -16.75
N LEU A 591 -12.51 27.12 -17.30
CA LEU A 591 -12.46 26.73 -18.71
C LEU A 591 -13.48 25.65 -19.06
N VAL A 592 -13.56 24.60 -18.23
CA VAL A 592 -14.49 23.49 -18.42
C VAL A 592 -15.94 23.98 -18.31
N THR A 593 -16.25 24.81 -17.32
CA THR A 593 -17.58 25.41 -17.17
C THR A 593 -17.94 26.32 -18.34
N ALA A 594 -17.01 27.14 -18.83
CA ALA A 594 -17.27 28.01 -19.97
C ALA A 594 -17.54 27.20 -21.26
N MET A 595 -16.78 26.14 -21.50
CA MET A 595 -16.98 25.25 -22.65
C MET A 595 -18.31 24.49 -22.57
N ALA A 596 -18.68 23.98 -21.39
CA ALA A 596 -19.97 23.34 -21.16
C ALA A 596 -21.14 24.33 -21.38
N ALA A 597 -21.03 25.57 -20.89
CA ALA A 597 -22.04 26.59 -21.11
C ALA A 597 -22.22 26.94 -22.60
N ASN A 598 -21.14 26.97 -23.38
CA ASN A 598 -21.19 27.17 -24.82
C ASN A 598 -21.91 26.02 -25.54
N ALA A 599 -21.61 24.76 -25.19
CA ALA A 599 -22.33 23.60 -25.72
C ALA A 599 -23.80 23.60 -25.32
N HIS A 600 -24.14 23.96 -24.08
CA HIS A 600 -25.52 24.08 -23.63
C HIS A 600 -26.28 25.15 -24.42
N ALA A 601 -25.66 26.31 -24.70
CA ALA A 601 -26.25 27.34 -25.54
C ALA A 601 -26.53 26.84 -26.97
N ALA A 602 -25.62 26.03 -27.55
CA ALA A 602 -25.81 25.43 -28.86
C ALA A 602 -26.95 24.39 -28.89
N ILE A 603 -27.16 23.66 -27.80
CA ILE A 603 -28.29 22.71 -27.65
C ILE A 603 -29.61 23.48 -27.61
N VAL A 604 -29.72 24.49 -26.74
CA VAL A 604 -30.96 25.27 -26.57
C VAL A 604 -31.28 26.08 -27.83
N GLY A 605 -30.28 26.60 -28.54
CA GLY A 605 -30.49 27.33 -29.80
C GLY A 605 -30.98 26.49 -30.97
N ARG A 606 -31.03 25.15 -30.84
CA ARG A 606 -31.51 24.22 -31.87
C ARG A 606 -32.92 23.64 -31.59
N GLY A 607 -33.44 23.81 -30.38
CA GLY A 607 -34.80 23.42 -29.98
C GLY A 607 -35.78 24.57 -30.16
#